data_AF-A0A6N7QXP2-F1
#
_entry.id   AF-A0A6N7QXP2-F1
#
_cell.length_a   1.000
_cell.length_b   1.000
_cell.length_c   1.000
_cell.angle_alpha   90.00
_cell.angle_beta   90.00
_cell.angle_gamma   90.00
#
_symmetry.space_group_name_H-M   'P 1'
#
loop_
_entity.id
_entity.type
_entity.pdbx_description
1 polymer ?
#
loop_
_entity_poly.entity_id
_entity_poly.type
_entity_poly.pdbx_seq_one_letter_code
_entity_poly.pdbx_strand_id
1 'polypeptide(L)'
;MMNVKKFQGFVYILSFVLILLAGCNKDLTEELPKSEYGEILEQGNYELKLDKNNYSEKVDQISLEITNNSASNLNFGLIYYLERYINGSWYQIPFKDDTEFQTIGIMVKPNESYTQNISTNHLKYDLSPGKYRVVKPISEEITLATEFEIE
;
A
#
# COMPACT_ATOMS: atom_id res chain seq x y z
N MET A 1 40.59 42.51 -11.79
CA MET A 1 40.10 42.95 -10.45
C MET A 1 38.59 43.00 -10.51
N MET A 2 37.91 41.99 -9.99
CA MET A 2 36.44 41.87 -10.12
C MET A 2 35.78 42.91 -9.21
N ASN A 3 34.84 43.68 -9.75
CA ASN A 3 34.22 44.81 -9.07
C ASN A 3 33.38 44.30 -7.89
N VAL A 4 33.77 44.64 -6.65
CA VAL A 4 33.21 44.12 -5.39
C VAL A 4 31.69 44.23 -5.34
N LYS A 5 31.10 45.27 -5.96
CA LYS A 5 29.65 45.46 -6.06
C LYS A 5 28.95 44.43 -6.95
N LYS A 6 29.62 43.97 -8.02
CA LYS A 6 29.10 42.91 -8.92
C LYS A 6 29.23 41.52 -8.28
N PHE A 7 30.27 41.30 -7.47
CA PHE A 7 30.45 40.04 -6.72
C PHE A 7 29.43 39.90 -5.59
N GLN A 8 29.18 40.97 -4.83
CA GLN A 8 28.14 40.98 -3.79
C GLN A 8 26.74 40.72 -4.38
N GLY A 9 26.40 41.34 -5.52
CA GLY A 9 25.12 41.07 -6.20
C GLY A 9 24.96 39.61 -6.64
N PHE A 10 26.04 38.97 -7.07
CA PHE A 10 26.04 37.56 -7.46
C PHE A 10 25.80 36.62 -6.27
N VAL A 11 26.38 36.94 -5.10
CA VAL A 11 26.19 36.16 -3.86
C VAL A 11 24.75 36.24 -3.35
N TYR A 12 24.12 37.42 -3.41
CA TYR A 12 22.70 37.57 -2.99
C TYR A 12 21.74 36.83 -3.92
N ILE A 13 21.99 36.82 -5.24
CA ILE A 13 21.19 36.08 -6.21
C ILE A 13 21.33 34.56 -5.99
N LEU A 14 22.57 34.08 -5.76
CA LEU A 14 22.82 32.65 -5.50
C LEU A 14 22.17 32.17 -4.19
N SER A 15 22.15 33.02 -3.16
CA SER A 15 21.48 32.73 -1.88
C SER A 15 19.95 32.68 -1.99
N PHE A 16 19.34 33.47 -2.89
CA PHE A 16 17.88 33.46 -3.07
C PHE A 16 17.40 32.23 -3.85
N VAL A 17 18.22 31.71 -4.77
CA VAL A 17 17.93 30.47 -5.53
C VAL A 17 17.97 29.23 -4.63
N LEU A 18 18.84 29.19 -3.62
CA LEU A 18 18.91 28.07 -2.67
C LEU A 18 17.67 27.96 -1.76
N ILE A 19 16.97 29.07 -1.50
CA ILE A 19 15.75 29.10 -0.67
C ILE A 19 14.54 28.56 -1.45
N LEU A 20 14.52 28.68 -2.78
CA LEU A 20 13.43 28.20 -3.63
C LEU A 20 13.43 26.67 -3.84
N LEU A 21 14.51 25.98 -3.47
CA LEU A 21 14.59 24.50 -3.51
C LEU A 21 14.11 23.85 -2.20
N ALA A 22 13.82 24.63 -1.16
CA ALA A 22 13.21 24.14 0.08
C ALA A 22 11.66 24.02 -0.04
N GLY A 23 11.17 23.68 -1.24
CA GLY A 23 9.80 23.22 -1.42
C GLY A 23 9.65 21.90 -0.68
N CYS A 24 9.20 21.98 0.56
CA CYS A 24 8.89 20.84 1.41
C CYS A 24 7.71 20.11 0.75
N ASN A 25 7.99 19.13 -0.11
CA ASN A 25 7.00 18.13 -0.45
C ASN A 25 6.64 17.45 0.87
N LYS A 26 5.42 17.64 1.36
CA LYS A 26 4.91 16.90 2.52
C LYS A 26 5.23 15.43 2.28
N ASP A 27 6.05 14.86 3.15
CA ASP A 27 6.44 13.48 3.02
C ASP A 27 5.23 12.62 3.39
N LEU A 28 4.73 11.82 2.45
CA LEU A 28 3.61 10.91 2.68
C LEU A 28 3.88 9.93 3.84
N THR A 29 5.15 9.74 4.21
CA THR A 29 5.54 8.93 5.36
C THR A 29 5.22 9.57 6.72
N GLU A 30 4.97 10.89 6.79
CA GLU A 30 4.52 11.54 8.03
C GLU A 30 3.03 11.30 8.33
N GLU A 31 2.23 10.96 7.31
CA GLU A 31 0.78 10.80 7.44
C GLU A 31 0.33 9.32 7.50
N LEU A 32 1.15 8.38 7.00
CA LEU A 32 0.81 6.95 6.98
C LEU A 32 1.48 6.18 8.14
N PRO A 33 0.74 5.34 8.88
CA PRO A 33 1.33 4.46 9.87
C PRO A 33 2.22 3.39 9.20
N LYS A 34 3.38 3.10 9.80
CA LYS A 34 4.23 1.99 9.35
C LYS A 34 3.49 0.66 9.52
N SER A 35 3.67 -0.26 8.56
CA SER A 35 3.06 -1.59 8.60
C SER A 35 3.45 -2.36 9.86
N GLU A 36 2.47 -3.02 10.48
CA GLU A 36 2.68 -3.94 11.60
C GLU A 36 3.13 -5.34 11.14
N TYR A 37 2.97 -5.67 9.86
CA TYR A 37 3.19 -7.02 9.32
C TYR A 37 4.62 -7.26 8.81
N GLY A 38 5.41 -6.20 8.59
CA GLY A 38 6.80 -6.32 8.13
C GLY A 38 6.92 -7.07 6.80
N GLU A 39 7.95 -7.90 6.66
CA GLU A 39 8.12 -8.81 5.52
C GLU A 39 7.27 -10.07 5.71
N ILE A 40 6.43 -10.39 4.73
CA ILE A 40 5.51 -11.53 4.76
C ILE A 40 6.09 -12.62 3.86
N LEU A 41 6.39 -13.78 4.45
CA LEU A 41 6.91 -14.93 3.71
C LEU A 41 5.79 -15.67 2.99
N GLU A 42 6.10 -16.24 1.83
CA GLU A 42 5.18 -17.10 1.10
C GLU A 42 4.79 -18.33 1.93
N GLN A 43 3.49 -18.58 2.00
CA GLN A 43 2.93 -19.73 2.69
C GLN A 43 2.51 -20.76 1.64
N GLY A 44 3.37 -21.71 1.28
CA GLY A 44 3.16 -22.60 0.12
C GLY A 44 1.85 -23.43 0.08
N ASN A 45 1.10 -23.48 1.18
CA ASN A 45 -0.22 -24.11 1.25
C ASN A 45 -1.39 -23.19 0.86
N TYR A 46 -1.14 -21.88 0.71
CA TYR A 46 -2.16 -20.88 0.43
C TYR A 46 -1.62 -19.85 -0.56
N GLU A 47 -2.47 -19.37 -1.46
CA GLU A 47 -2.06 -18.41 -2.49
C GLU A 47 -2.98 -17.19 -2.48
N LEU A 48 -2.40 -16.02 -2.70
CA LEU A 48 -3.11 -14.80 -3.05
C LEU A 48 -2.76 -14.40 -4.48
N LYS A 49 -3.79 -14.18 -5.28
CA LYS A 49 -3.62 -13.72 -6.66
C LYS A 49 -4.55 -12.57 -6.97
N LEU A 50 -4.02 -11.59 -7.68
CA LEU A 50 -4.79 -10.47 -8.19
C LEU A 50 -5.20 -10.73 -9.64
N ASP A 51 -6.30 -10.12 -10.10
CA ASP A 51 -6.69 -10.21 -11.51
C ASP A 51 -5.68 -9.49 -12.42
N LYS A 52 -5.00 -8.47 -11.89
CA LYS A 52 -3.95 -7.70 -12.57
C LYS A 52 -2.81 -7.37 -11.61
N ASN A 53 -1.64 -7.13 -12.20
CA ASN A 53 -0.47 -6.62 -11.47
C ASN A 53 -0.40 -5.09 -11.47
N ASN A 54 -1.11 -4.41 -12.39
CA ASN A 54 -1.13 -2.96 -12.52
C ASN A 54 -2.57 -2.46 -12.58
N TYR A 55 -2.87 -1.38 -11.86
CA TYR A 55 -4.17 -0.71 -11.88
C TYR A 55 -3.98 0.79 -12.05
N SER A 56 -5.03 1.48 -12.52
CA SER A 56 -5.00 2.95 -12.59
C SER A 56 -5.20 3.58 -11.22
N GLU A 57 -4.79 4.84 -11.07
CA GLU A 57 -5.05 5.66 -9.86
C GLU A 57 -6.54 5.72 -9.46
N LYS A 58 -7.45 5.52 -10.42
CA LYS A 58 -8.91 5.58 -10.23
C LYS A 58 -9.58 4.21 -10.11
N VAL A 59 -8.81 3.15 -9.82
CA VAL A 59 -9.37 1.82 -9.63
C VAL A 59 -10.34 1.82 -8.45
N ASP A 60 -11.58 1.41 -8.67
CA ASP A 60 -12.60 1.32 -7.60
C ASP A 60 -12.57 -0.02 -6.86
N GLN A 61 -12.14 -1.08 -7.57
CA GLN A 61 -12.15 -2.46 -7.10
C GLN A 61 -10.92 -3.22 -7.58
N ILE A 62 -10.32 -3.98 -6.67
CA ILE A 62 -9.24 -4.92 -6.92
C ILE A 62 -9.75 -6.32 -6.60
N SER A 63 -9.63 -7.27 -7.53
CA SER A 63 -10.11 -8.65 -7.32
C SER A 63 -8.99 -9.49 -6.71
N LEU A 64 -9.21 -9.99 -5.50
CA LEU A 64 -8.28 -10.87 -4.78
C LEU A 64 -8.82 -12.30 -4.75
N GLU A 65 -8.15 -13.22 -5.43
CA GLU A 65 -8.38 -14.66 -5.30
C GLU A 65 -7.54 -15.23 -4.15
N ILE A 66 -8.18 -15.98 -3.27
CA ILE A 66 -7.59 -16.69 -2.14
C ILE A 66 -7.76 -18.19 -2.38
N THR A 67 -6.66 -18.89 -2.61
CA THR A 67 -6.67 -20.33 -2.94
C THR A 67 -6.19 -21.14 -1.75
N ASN A 68 -6.93 -22.18 -1.39
CA ASN A 68 -6.55 -23.14 -0.35
C ASN A 68 -5.94 -24.39 -0.98
N ASN A 69 -4.61 -24.47 -1.06
CA ASN A 69 -3.88 -25.64 -1.55
C ASN A 69 -3.58 -26.66 -0.45
N SER A 70 -4.11 -26.46 0.77
CA SER A 70 -3.91 -27.37 1.89
C SER A 70 -4.92 -28.53 1.90
N ALA A 71 -4.69 -29.52 2.76
CA ALA A 71 -5.61 -30.64 2.97
C ALA A 71 -6.77 -30.32 3.95
N SER A 72 -6.80 -29.13 4.55
CA SER A 72 -7.80 -28.73 5.55
C SER A 72 -8.61 -27.51 5.08
N ASN A 73 -9.76 -27.26 5.69
CA ASN A 73 -10.53 -26.05 5.38
C ASN A 73 -9.79 -24.79 5.87
N LEU A 74 -9.73 -23.78 5.01
CA LEU A 74 -9.23 -22.45 5.33
C LEU A 74 -10.41 -21.57 5.77
N ASN A 75 -10.32 -20.95 6.94
CA ASN A 75 -11.36 -20.07 7.48
C ASN A 75 -10.79 -18.68 7.74
N PHE A 76 -11.48 -17.62 7.29
CA PHE A 76 -11.03 -16.23 7.48
C PHE A 76 -12.20 -15.25 7.44
N GLY A 77 -11.99 -14.04 7.96
CA GLY A 77 -12.93 -12.92 7.83
C GLY A 77 -12.67 -12.05 6.59
N LEU A 78 -13.51 -11.04 6.35
CA LEU A 78 -13.37 -10.14 5.19
C LEU A 78 -12.33 -9.03 5.33
N ILE A 79 -11.70 -8.86 6.49
CA ILE A 79 -10.75 -7.75 6.67
C ILE A 79 -9.53 -7.92 5.75
N TYR A 80 -9.06 -6.81 5.20
CA TYR A 80 -7.83 -6.70 4.40
C TYR A 80 -7.13 -5.41 4.80
N TYR A 81 -5.90 -5.24 4.35
CA TYR A 81 -5.19 -3.96 4.42
C TYR A 81 -4.51 -3.68 3.09
N LEU A 82 -4.45 -2.40 2.73
CA LEU A 82 -3.66 -1.95 1.59
C LEU A 82 -2.46 -1.18 2.11
N GLU A 83 -1.28 -1.54 1.61
CA GLU A 83 -0.04 -0.94 2.04
C GLU A 83 0.78 -0.46 0.85
N ARG A 84 1.47 0.67 1.03
CA ARG A 84 2.35 1.27 0.03
C ARG A 84 3.80 1.09 0.43
N TYR A 85 4.65 0.78 -0.53
CA TYR A 85 6.10 0.75 -0.32
C TYR A 85 6.69 2.14 -0.54
N ILE A 86 7.32 2.71 0.48
CA ILE A 86 7.95 4.03 0.45
C ILE A 86 9.32 3.93 1.12
N ASN A 87 10.37 4.37 0.41
CA ASN A 87 11.73 4.50 0.95
C ASN A 87 12.25 3.25 1.72
N GLY A 88 11.96 2.05 1.23
CA GLY A 88 12.44 0.82 1.85
C GLY A 88 11.55 0.25 2.96
N SER A 89 10.32 0.75 3.12
CA SER A 89 9.39 0.28 4.16
C SER A 89 7.95 0.29 3.67
N TRP A 90 7.14 -0.62 4.24
CA TRP A 90 5.71 -0.70 4.02
C TRP A 90 4.95 0.22 4.99
N TYR A 91 3.98 0.95 4.46
CA TYR A 91 3.11 1.86 5.21
C TYR A 91 1.66 1.52 4.90
N GLN A 92 0.84 1.37 5.94
CA GLN A 92 -0.57 1.04 5.79
C GLN A 92 -1.36 2.28 5.41
N ILE A 93 -2.25 2.13 4.41
CA ILE A 93 -3.21 3.16 4.03
C ILE A 93 -4.41 3.02 4.96
N PRO A 94 -4.71 4.02 5.80
CA PRO A 94 -5.85 3.96 6.70
C PRO A 94 -7.17 3.84 5.93
N PHE A 95 -8.13 3.17 6.54
CA PHE A 95 -9.52 3.25 6.10
C PHE A 95 -10.14 4.60 6.50
N LYS A 96 -11.24 4.98 5.85
CA LYS A 96 -12.09 6.08 6.31
C LYS A 96 -12.66 5.74 7.67
N ASP A 97 -12.86 6.76 8.51
CA ASP A 97 -13.26 6.59 9.91
C ASP A 97 -14.64 5.91 10.07
N ASP A 98 -15.48 5.94 9.03
CA ASP A 98 -16.80 5.32 8.94
C ASP A 98 -16.80 3.95 8.19
N THR A 99 -15.62 3.41 7.86
CA THR A 99 -15.52 2.11 7.21
C THR A 99 -15.77 1.00 8.22
N GLU A 100 -16.78 0.18 7.95
CA GLU A 100 -17.09 -1.02 8.70
C GLU A 100 -16.93 -2.27 7.84
N PHE A 101 -16.38 -3.33 8.43
CA PHE A 101 -16.28 -4.64 7.80
C PHE A 101 -17.33 -5.58 8.37
N GLN A 102 -18.04 -6.28 7.48
CA GLN A 102 -18.96 -7.32 7.92
C GLN A 102 -18.20 -8.43 8.66
N THR A 103 -18.66 -8.77 9.86
CA THR A 103 -18.13 -9.88 10.64
C THR A 103 -18.72 -11.21 10.16
N ILE A 104 -18.33 -11.62 8.95
CA ILE A 104 -18.68 -12.94 8.39
C ILE A 104 -17.45 -13.83 8.31
N GLY A 105 -17.64 -15.12 8.57
CA GLY A 105 -16.63 -16.16 8.35
C GLY A 105 -16.79 -16.76 6.95
N ILE A 106 -15.70 -16.76 6.18
CA ILE A 106 -15.58 -17.45 4.91
C ILE A 106 -14.87 -18.77 5.15
N MET A 107 -15.39 -19.85 4.56
CA MET A 107 -14.75 -21.17 4.54
C MET A 107 -14.40 -21.54 3.10
N VAL A 108 -13.14 -21.88 2.86
CA VAL A 108 -12.63 -22.36 1.56
C VAL A 108 -12.14 -23.78 1.74
N LYS A 109 -12.71 -24.75 1.02
CA LYS A 109 -12.34 -26.17 1.13
C LYS A 109 -10.97 -26.45 0.47
N PRO A 110 -10.37 -27.62 0.73
CA PRO A 110 -9.17 -28.06 0.02
C PRO A 110 -9.31 -27.96 -1.51
N ASN A 111 -8.32 -27.33 -2.14
CA ASN A 111 -8.20 -27.07 -3.57
C ASN A 111 -9.32 -26.20 -4.16
N GLU A 112 -10.05 -25.44 -3.33
CA GLU A 112 -11.00 -24.42 -3.78
C GLU A 112 -10.41 -23.02 -3.61
N SER A 113 -11.03 -22.06 -4.30
CA SER A 113 -10.72 -20.64 -4.23
C SER A 113 -11.93 -19.82 -3.77
N TYR A 114 -11.66 -18.67 -3.17
CA TYR A 114 -12.65 -17.63 -2.91
C TYR A 114 -12.15 -16.30 -3.46
N THR A 115 -13.02 -15.59 -4.18
CA THR A 115 -12.72 -14.25 -4.70
C THR A 115 -13.33 -13.19 -3.81
N GLN A 116 -12.48 -12.30 -3.30
CA GLN A 116 -12.86 -11.11 -2.55
C GLN A 116 -12.64 -9.86 -3.42
N ASN A 117 -13.67 -9.01 -3.54
CA ASN A 117 -13.53 -7.69 -4.15
C ASN A 117 -13.14 -6.67 -3.09
N ILE A 118 -11.94 -6.10 -3.24
CA ILE A 118 -11.39 -5.06 -2.37
C ILE A 118 -11.84 -3.71 -2.92
N SER A 119 -12.60 -2.95 -2.15
CA SER A 119 -12.96 -1.59 -2.56
C SER A 119 -11.92 -0.57 -2.08
N THR A 120 -11.41 0.21 -3.01
CA THR A 120 -10.52 1.34 -2.71
C THR A 120 -11.28 2.53 -2.14
N ASN A 121 -12.60 2.59 -2.34
CA ASN A 121 -13.46 3.63 -1.77
C ASN A 121 -13.51 3.62 -0.24
N HIS A 122 -13.07 2.53 0.41
CA HIS A 122 -12.93 2.46 1.87
C HIS A 122 -11.65 3.16 2.37
N LEU A 123 -10.70 3.48 1.49
CA LEU A 123 -9.42 4.08 1.88
C LEU A 123 -9.60 5.57 2.18
N LYS A 124 -8.86 6.06 3.17
CA LYS A 124 -8.87 7.47 3.59
C LYS A 124 -8.22 8.40 2.56
N TYR A 125 -7.31 7.86 1.75
CA TYR A 125 -6.54 8.60 0.77
C TYR A 125 -6.67 7.96 -0.61
N ASP A 126 -6.67 8.79 -1.65
CA ASP A 126 -6.62 8.35 -3.03
C ASP A 126 -5.29 7.65 -3.34
N LEU A 127 -5.32 6.71 -4.29
CA LEU A 127 -4.14 5.99 -4.73
C LEU A 127 -3.35 6.83 -5.74
N SER A 128 -2.06 7.00 -5.48
CA SER A 128 -1.12 7.62 -6.43
C SER A 128 -0.16 6.56 -7.00
N PRO A 129 0.58 6.85 -8.08
CA PRO A 129 1.47 5.87 -8.67
C PRO A 129 2.54 5.32 -7.70
N GLY A 130 2.84 4.03 -7.84
CA GLY A 130 3.86 3.35 -7.04
C GLY A 130 3.54 1.90 -6.72
N LYS A 131 4.38 1.30 -5.85
CA LYS A 131 4.29 -0.10 -5.45
C LYS A 131 3.42 -0.28 -4.21
N TYR A 132 2.51 -1.24 -4.27
CA TYR A 132 1.57 -1.58 -3.22
C TYR A 132 1.54 -3.08 -2.95
N ARG A 133 0.93 -3.46 -1.84
CA ARG A 133 0.53 -4.83 -1.56
C ARG A 133 -0.84 -4.87 -0.89
N VAL A 134 -1.59 -5.92 -1.17
CA VAL A 134 -2.72 -6.32 -0.34
C VAL A 134 -2.19 -7.24 0.74
N VAL A 135 -2.50 -6.94 2.00
CA VAL A 135 -2.26 -7.83 3.15
C VAL A 135 -3.57 -8.44 3.58
N LYS A 136 -3.61 -9.77 3.65
CA LYS A 136 -4.78 -10.55 4.09
C LYS A 136 -4.43 -11.35 5.34
N PRO A 137 -4.90 -10.90 6.53
CA PRO A 137 -4.92 -11.76 7.70
C PRO A 137 -5.88 -12.92 7.44
N ILE A 138 -5.37 -14.13 7.64
CA ILE A 138 -6.15 -15.38 7.54
C ILE A 138 -6.47 -15.90 8.95
N SER A 139 -5.46 -15.93 9.82
CA SER A 139 -5.56 -16.27 11.24
C SER A 139 -4.52 -15.47 12.05
N GLU A 140 -4.40 -15.74 13.35
CA GLU A 140 -3.35 -15.14 14.20
C GLU A 140 -1.93 -15.51 13.73
N GLU A 141 -1.76 -16.67 13.10
CA GLU A 141 -0.46 -17.19 12.66
C GLU A 141 -0.22 -17.03 11.15
N ILE A 142 -1.29 -16.88 10.38
CA ILE A 142 -1.23 -16.88 8.91
C ILE A 142 -1.65 -15.51 8.41
N THR A 143 -0.69 -14.82 7.81
CA THR A 143 -0.91 -13.62 7.00
C THR A 143 -0.34 -13.87 5.62
N LEU A 144 -1.08 -13.49 4.59
CA LEU A 144 -0.66 -13.57 3.20
C LEU A 144 -0.57 -12.16 2.63
N ALA A 145 0.27 -11.97 1.62
CA ALA A 145 0.30 -10.74 0.85
C ALA A 145 0.57 -10.99 -0.63
N THR A 146 0.12 -10.06 -1.47
CA THR A 146 0.41 -10.05 -2.89
C THR A 146 0.60 -8.60 -3.36
N GLU A 147 1.60 -8.39 -4.21
CA GLU A 147 2.06 -7.06 -4.63
C GLU A 147 1.44 -6.65 -5.97
N PHE A 148 1.31 -5.34 -6.17
CA PHE A 148 0.87 -4.73 -7.43
C PHE A 148 1.36 -3.29 -7.55
N GLU A 149 1.15 -2.68 -8.71
CA GLU A 149 1.49 -1.29 -8.98
C GLU A 149 0.25 -0.46 -9.34
N ILE A 150 0.29 0.81 -8.95
CA ILE A 150 -0.61 1.85 -9.45
C ILE A 150 0.15 2.68 -10.49
N GLU A 151 -0.46 2.90 -11.66
CA GLU A 151 0.10 3.64 -12.80
C GLU A 151 -0.89 4.68 -13.38
#